data_AF-A0A090LD16-F1
#
_entry.id   AF-A0A090LD16-F1
#
_cell.length_a   1.000
_cell.length_b   1.000
_cell.length_c   1.000
_cell.angle_alpha   90.00
_cell.angle_beta   90.00
_cell.angle_gamma   90.00
#
_symmetry.space_group_name_H-M   'P 1'
#
loop_
_entity.id
_entity.type
_entity.pdbx_description
1 polymer ?
#
loop_
_entity_poly.entity_id
_entity_poly.type
_entity_poly.pdbx_seq_one_letter_code
_entity_poly.pdbx_strand_id
1 'polypeptide(L)'
;MTDIDIPYQFANCTYFKYPHDLKYRDCSISLDMTPCESLKWIHLAKNFRTYFLAIIPFFISIFAIIINLYLVFCLINHWKKCTSDNGNEYASSKKKQLIFLINKTITSIVALITFYIVLLVWKFGSLQYSSASLFIIVGSLSFITLIGFYFATTLLLYLAIVKPVYYRTVVTTRKCYIVVGIIWVAAFSFSILIGILGATLFYHDTSPISCQFKTCQDPIAISLTIFLGILYIFVIFEYIVMLYKMHKYTKKNSKLTEVIQNNSPSFLNKENINDKERKSSSSSMSNNIIAMNRLSINLCIFALSKLPFLILAIVTTVNLYHLSSLGELTKTPCKTFHFGKIYFEVEALASSAAIIWIVGMICDPIIVLSTDKGLKKEHKKYFNYLKCKKFDWKPLPCLINKM
;
A
#
# COMPACT_ATOMS: atom_id res chain seq x y z
N MET A 1 -29.10 44.99 10.92
CA MET A 1 -27.87 44.59 10.21
C MET A 1 -26.72 44.98 11.12
N THR A 2 -26.15 44.04 11.86
CA THR A 2 -24.95 44.31 12.65
C THR A 2 -23.80 44.49 11.65
N ASP A 3 -23.17 45.65 11.63
CA ASP A 3 -21.96 45.88 10.84
C ASP A 3 -20.95 44.79 11.23
N ILE A 4 -20.63 43.94 10.25
CA ILE A 4 -19.61 42.92 10.42
C ILE A 4 -18.29 43.67 10.39
N ASP A 5 -17.69 43.88 11.56
CA ASP A 5 -16.42 44.58 11.73
C ASP A 5 -15.28 43.72 11.17
N ILE A 6 -15.07 43.82 9.86
CA ILE A 6 -13.97 43.14 9.15
C ILE A 6 -12.69 43.92 9.47
N PRO A 7 -11.64 43.27 10.02
CA PRO A 7 -10.38 43.95 10.30
C PRO A 7 -9.82 44.62 9.04
N TYR A 8 -9.29 45.84 9.17
CA TYR A 8 -8.79 46.64 8.04
C TYR A 8 -7.81 45.86 7.14
N GLN A 9 -6.94 45.05 7.73
CA GLN A 9 -5.96 44.23 7.03
C GLN A 9 -6.58 43.14 6.14
N PHE A 10 -7.85 42.81 6.35
CA PHE A 10 -8.62 41.85 5.55
C PHE A 10 -9.74 42.50 4.73
N ALA A 11 -9.89 43.83 4.76
CA ALA A 11 -10.97 44.54 4.09
C ALA A 11 -11.03 44.25 2.58
N ASN A 12 -9.87 44.04 1.94
CA ASN A 12 -9.76 43.74 0.50
C ASN A 12 -9.57 42.24 0.20
N CYS A 13 -9.71 41.35 1.19
CA CYS A 13 -9.53 39.91 0.98
C CYS A 13 -10.84 39.23 0.60
N THR A 14 -11.01 38.85 -0.67
CA THR A 14 -12.20 38.13 -1.17
C THR A 14 -12.41 36.76 -0.53
N TYR A 15 -11.37 36.19 0.10
CA TYR A 15 -11.41 34.87 0.73
C TYR A 15 -11.67 34.91 2.25
N PHE A 16 -11.86 36.08 2.85
CA PHE A 16 -12.09 36.21 4.29
C PHE A 16 -13.45 35.60 4.68
N LYS A 17 -13.46 34.74 5.69
CA LYS A 17 -14.65 34.04 6.18
C LYS A 17 -14.93 34.40 7.64
N TYR A 18 -15.91 35.28 7.84
CA TYR A 18 -16.44 35.61 9.16
C TYR A 18 -17.28 34.44 9.74
N PRO A 19 -17.22 34.14 11.05
CA PRO A 19 -16.30 34.68 12.07
C PRO A 19 -14.99 33.89 12.20
N HIS A 20 -14.79 32.83 11.40
CA HIS A 20 -13.71 31.85 11.59
C HIS A 20 -12.30 32.42 11.46
N ASP A 21 -12.12 33.48 10.67
CA ASP A 21 -10.83 34.09 10.37
C ASP A 21 -10.48 35.26 11.31
N LEU A 22 -11.40 35.69 12.19
CA LEU A 22 -11.14 36.77 13.15
C LEU A 22 -9.95 36.50 14.07
N LYS A 23 -9.70 35.23 14.37
CA LYS A 23 -8.55 34.78 15.20
C LYS A 23 -7.18 35.09 14.60
N TYR A 24 -7.12 35.54 13.34
CA TYR A 24 -5.88 35.95 12.68
C TYR A 24 -5.68 37.48 12.69
N ARG A 25 -6.59 38.23 13.33
CA ARG A 25 -6.55 39.71 13.39
C ARG A 25 -5.23 40.23 13.95
N ASP A 26 -4.73 39.65 15.03
CA ASP A 26 -3.58 40.21 15.76
C ASP A 26 -2.25 39.52 15.40
N CYS A 27 -2.22 38.80 14.28
CA CYS A 27 -1.04 38.04 13.88
C CYS A 27 -0.08 38.90 13.07
N SER A 28 1.21 38.83 13.40
CA SER A 28 2.27 39.44 12.61
C SER A 28 2.42 38.73 11.25
N ILE A 29 2.72 39.52 10.23
CA ILE A 29 2.82 39.08 8.84
C ILE A 29 4.30 38.91 8.49
N SER A 30 4.65 37.89 7.70
CA SER A 30 6.01 37.77 7.16
C SER A 30 6.29 38.89 6.15
N LEU A 31 7.51 39.42 6.13
CA LEU A 31 7.91 40.51 5.23
C LEU A 31 7.64 40.21 3.74
N ASP A 32 7.56 38.92 3.36
CA ASP A 32 7.45 38.47 1.98
C ASP A 32 6.01 38.12 1.51
N MET A 33 4.97 38.30 2.34
CA MET A 33 3.58 37.94 1.96
C MET A 33 2.56 38.98 2.41
N THR A 34 1.49 39.13 1.62
CA THR A 34 0.34 39.94 2.03
C THR A 34 -0.60 39.15 2.96
N PRO A 35 -1.33 39.80 3.88
CA PRO A 35 -2.25 39.11 4.78
C PRO A 35 -3.35 38.32 4.03
N CYS A 36 -3.80 38.80 2.86
CA CYS A 36 -4.74 38.06 2.01
C CYS A 36 -4.14 36.77 1.44
N GLU A 37 -2.86 36.79 1.05
CA GLU A 37 -2.19 35.60 0.52
C GLU A 37 -1.96 34.55 1.61
N SER A 38 -1.51 34.96 2.80
CA SER A 38 -1.38 34.06 3.95
C SER A 38 -2.72 33.39 4.27
N LEU A 39 -3.81 34.17 4.28
CA LEU A 39 -5.16 33.65 4.51
C LEU A 39 -5.60 32.66 3.42
N LYS A 40 -5.31 32.98 2.15
CA LYS A 40 -5.59 32.09 1.00
C LYS A 40 -4.89 30.74 1.17
N TRP A 41 -3.60 30.72 1.55
CA TRP A 41 -2.86 29.48 1.75
C TRP A 41 -3.41 28.62 2.89
N ILE A 42 -3.85 29.23 4.00
CA ILE A 42 -4.49 28.50 5.10
C ILE A 42 -5.80 27.85 4.65
N HIS A 43 -6.65 28.59 3.94
CA HIS A 43 -7.91 28.04 3.42
C HIS A 43 -7.65 26.91 2.43
N LEU A 44 -6.67 27.07 1.55
CA LEU A 44 -6.24 26.00 0.65
C LEU A 44 -5.73 24.78 1.41
N ALA A 45 -4.86 24.93 2.41
CA ALA A 45 -4.38 23.84 3.24
C ALA A 45 -5.54 23.11 3.96
N LYS A 46 -6.48 23.86 4.56
CA LYS A 46 -7.66 23.30 5.23
C LYS A 46 -8.58 22.56 4.27
N ASN A 47 -8.81 23.10 3.08
CA ASN A 47 -9.59 22.45 2.04
C ASN A 47 -8.89 21.18 1.54
N PHE A 48 -7.59 21.24 1.27
CA PHE A 48 -6.81 20.08 0.84
C PHE A 48 -6.87 18.95 1.86
N ARG A 49 -6.62 19.24 3.14
CA ARG A 49 -6.74 18.25 4.21
C ARG A 49 -8.15 17.65 4.29
N THR A 50 -9.19 18.47 4.16
CA THR A 50 -10.57 17.99 4.27
C THR A 50 -10.97 17.11 3.09
N TYR A 51 -10.70 17.54 1.86
CA TYR A 51 -11.15 16.84 0.66
C TYR A 51 -10.17 15.75 0.21
N PHE A 52 -8.88 16.06 0.12
CA PHE A 52 -7.87 15.17 -0.45
C PHE A 52 -7.19 14.24 0.56
N LEU A 53 -7.08 14.62 1.84
CA LEU A 53 -6.56 13.72 2.87
C LEU A 53 -7.65 12.88 3.55
N ALA A 54 -8.87 13.43 3.71
CA ALA A 54 -9.95 12.74 4.43
C ALA A 54 -11.04 12.19 3.50
N ILE A 55 -11.78 13.03 2.77
CA ILE A 55 -12.99 12.60 2.03
C ILE A 55 -12.66 11.65 0.87
N ILE A 56 -11.71 12.01 0.00
CA ILE A 56 -11.34 11.18 -1.16
C ILE A 56 -10.75 9.83 -0.69
N PRO A 57 -9.72 9.79 0.19
CA PRO A 57 -9.20 8.54 0.75
C PRO A 57 -10.24 7.69 1.46
N PHE A 58 -11.27 8.29 2.07
CA PHE A 58 -12.38 7.54 2.66
C PHE A 58 -13.14 6.72 1.62
N PHE A 59 -13.60 7.34 0.53
CA PHE A 59 -14.33 6.61 -0.51
C PHE A 59 -13.47 5.56 -1.21
N ILE A 60 -12.21 5.92 -1.51
CA ILE A 60 -11.26 5.00 -2.15
C ILE A 60 -10.92 3.84 -1.21
N SER A 61 -10.75 4.06 0.10
CA SER A 61 -10.46 3.01 1.07
C SER A 61 -11.63 2.05 1.28
N ILE A 62 -12.89 2.52 1.30
CA ILE A 62 -14.07 1.64 1.33
C ILE A 62 -14.05 0.70 0.13
N PHE A 63 -13.83 1.24 -1.07
CA PHE A 63 -13.74 0.45 -2.28
C PHE A 63 -12.58 -0.56 -2.22
N ALA A 64 -11.41 -0.13 -1.73
CA ALA A 64 -10.25 -0.99 -1.53
C ALA A 64 -10.54 -2.14 -0.54
N ILE A 65 -11.22 -1.86 0.59
CA ILE A 65 -11.61 -2.86 1.57
C ILE A 65 -12.54 -3.89 0.94
N ILE A 66 -13.56 -3.46 0.18
CA ILE A 66 -14.50 -4.36 -0.49
C ILE A 66 -13.76 -5.31 -1.45
N ILE A 67 -12.86 -4.78 -2.29
CA ILE A 67 -12.10 -5.60 -3.23
C ILE A 67 -11.16 -6.56 -2.51
N ASN A 68 -10.47 -6.11 -1.46
CA ASN A 68 -9.56 -6.97 -0.71
C ASN A 68 -10.32 -8.07 0.04
N LEU A 69 -11.47 -7.77 0.64
CA LEU A 69 -12.36 -8.76 1.27
C LEU A 69 -12.84 -9.80 0.25
N TYR A 70 -13.23 -9.34 -0.95
CA TYR A 70 -13.62 -10.22 -2.04
C TYR A 70 -12.46 -11.14 -2.47
N LEU A 71 -11.24 -10.59 -2.58
CA LEU A 71 -10.05 -11.39 -2.87
C LEU A 71 -9.78 -12.42 -1.77
N VAL A 72 -9.84 -12.04 -0.48
CA VAL A 72 -9.66 -12.98 0.64
C VAL A 72 -10.67 -14.11 0.56
N PHE A 73 -11.94 -13.81 0.29
CA PHE A 73 -12.98 -14.81 0.09
C PHE A 73 -12.63 -15.79 -1.04
N CYS A 74 -12.21 -15.29 -2.20
CA CYS A 74 -11.77 -16.13 -3.32
C CYS A 74 -10.55 -16.99 -2.96
N LEU A 75 -9.57 -16.43 -2.25
CA LEU A 75 -8.35 -17.13 -1.82
C LEU A 75 -8.66 -18.23 -0.81
N ILE A 76 -9.52 -17.98 0.17
CA ILE A 76 -9.93 -18.98 1.17
C ILE A 76 -10.69 -20.13 0.50
N ASN A 77 -11.59 -19.84 -0.44
CA ASN A 77 -12.31 -20.89 -1.16
C ASN A 77 -11.35 -21.74 -2.02
N HIS A 78 -10.42 -21.09 -2.70
CA HIS A 78 -9.38 -21.78 -3.45
C HIS A 78 -8.47 -22.62 -2.54
N TRP A 79 -8.12 -22.11 -1.35
CA TRP A 79 -7.37 -22.84 -0.33
C TRP A 79 -8.08 -24.12 0.14
N LYS A 80 -9.38 -24.01 0.48
CA LYS A 80 -10.21 -25.15 0.90
C LYS A 80 -10.25 -26.23 -0.18
N LYS A 81 -10.42 -25.83 -1.44
CA LYS A 81 -10.41 -26.75 -2.58
C LYS A 81 -9.07 -27.49 -2.74
N CYS A 82 -7.95 -26.77 -2.63
CA CYS A 82 -6.62 -27.38 -2.62
C CYS A 82 -6.38 -28.29 -1.41
N THR A 83 -7.10 -28.09 -0.32
CA THR A 83 -7.04 -28.95 0.89
C THR A 83 -7.83 -30.23 0.72
N SER A 84 -8.93 -30.19 -0.03
CA SER A 84 -9.67 -31.40 -0.40
C SER A 84 -8.85 -32.32 -1.30
N ASP A 85 -7.99 -31.77 -2.16
CA ASP A 85 -7.21 -32.51 -3.16
C ASP A 85 -5.82 -32.92 -2.61
N ASN A 86 -5.78 -33.42 -1.36
CA ASN A 86 -4.57 -33.64 -0.57
C ASN A 86 -3.55 -34.63 -1.18
N GLY A 87 -3.93 -35.38 -2.21
CA GLY A 87 -3.04 -36.33 -2.89
C GLY A 87 -2.13 -35.71 -3.96
N ASN A 88 -2.43 -34.49 -4.46
CA ASN A 88 -1.73 -33.91 -5.60
C ASN A 88 -0.56 -33.00 -5.19
N GLU A 89 0.66 -33.32 -5.65
CA GLU A 89 1.90 -32.57 -5.37
C GLU A 89 1.79 -31.08 -5.79
N TYR A 90 1.09 -30.81 -6.89
CA TYR A 90 0.80 -29.46 -7.37
C TYR A 90 -0.03 -28.63 -6.38
N ALA A 91 -0.96 -29.25 -5.64
CA ALA A 91 -1.79 -28.58 -4.64
C ALA A 91 -0.95 -28.14 -3.43
N SER A 92 0.04 -28.93 -3.03
CA SER A 92 0.96 -28.60 -1.92
C SER A 92 1.82 -27.37 -2.22
N SER A 93 2.37 -27.27 -3.43
CA SER A 93 3.13 -26.10 -3.86
C SER A 93 2.28 -24.82 -3.86
N LYS A 94 1.06 -24.89 -4.39
CA LYS A 94 0.14 -23.74 -4.39
C LYS A 94 -0.26 -23.30 -2.99
N LYS A 95 -0.53 -24.23 -2.07
CA LYS A 95 -0.84 -23.88 -0.67
C LYS A 95 0.23 -22.96 -0.08
N LYS A 96 1.52 -23.28 -0.25
CA LYS A 96 2.61 -22.44 0.29
C LYS A 96 2.53 -21.00 -0.22
N GLN A 97 2.26 -20.81 -1.52
CA GLN A 97 2.10 -19.48 -2.13
C GLN A 97 0.84 -18.75 -1.62
N LEU A 98 -0.28 -19.46 -1.46
CA LEU A 98 -1.50 -18.86 -0.94
C LEU A 98 -1.35 -18.36 0.51
N ILE A 99 -0.50 -18.96 1.35
CA ILE A 99 -0.28 -18.49 2.74
C ILE A 99 0.19 -17.04 2.71
N PHE A 100 1.23 -16.75 1.93
CA PHE A 100 1.79 -15.41 1.84
C PHE A 100 0.81 -14.44 1.18
N LEU A 101 0.09 -14.88 0.14
CA LEU A 101 -0.88 -14.04 -0.54
C LEU A 101 -2.06 -13.65 0.35
N ILE A 102 -2.62 -14.60 1.13
CA ILE A 102 -3.69 -14.33 2.10
C ILE A 102 -3.20 -13.36 3.18
N ASN A 103 -2.03 -13.62 3.78
CA ASN A 103 -1.47 -12.75 4.81
C ASN A 103 -1.19 -11.34 4.27
N LYS A 104 -0.73 -11.21 3.02
CA LYS A 104 -0.56 -9.93 2.35
C LYS A 104 -1.89 -9.17 2.23
N THR A 105 -2.95 -9.84 1.76
CA THR A 105 -4.27 -9.20 1.61
C THR A 105 -4.89 -8.83 2.96
N ILE A 106 -4.74 -9.67 3.98
CA ILE A 106 -5.16 -9.35 5.36
C ILE A 106 -4.43 -8.12 5.87
N THR A 107 -3.11 -8.05 5.63
CA THR A 107 -2.29 -6.88 6.00
C THR A 107 -2.79 -5.61 5.32
N SER A 108 -3.13 -5.65 4.04
CA SER A 108 -3.74 -4.51 3.34
C SER A 108 -5.08 -4.09 3.97
N ILE A 109 -5.95 -5.04 4.33
CA ILE A 109 -7.24 -4.74 4.98
C ILE A 109 -7.01 -4.08 6.34
N VAL A 110 -6.16 -4.67 7.18
CA VAL A 110 -5.81 -4.12 8.50
C VAL A 110 -5.25 -2.71 8.34
N ALA A 111 -4.33 -2.49 7.41
CA ALA A 111 -3.77 -1.18 7.13
C ALA A 111 -4.82 -0.13 6.72
N LEU A 112 -5.77 -0.49 5.86
CA LEU A 112 -6.85 0.41 5.44
C LEU A 112 -7.78 0.78 6.61
N ILE A 113 -8.15 -0.21 7.43
CA ILE A 113 -8.98 0.01 8.62
C ILE A 113 -8.25 0.88 9.63
N THR A 114 -6.99 0.56 9.94
CA THR A 114 -6.22 1.32 10.92
C THR A 114 -5.91 2.73 10.43
N PHE A 115 -5.59 2.92 9.14
CA PHE A 115 -5.44 4.25 8.54
C PHE A 115 -6.70 5.10 8.74
N TYR A 116 -7.88 4.52 8.53
CA TYR A 116 -9.14 5.23 8.78
C TYR A 116 -9.37 5.56 10.25
N ILE A 117 -9.10 4.63 11.17
CA ILE A 117 -9.18 4.89 12.62
C ILE A 117 -8.29 6.08 12.98
N VAL A 118 -7.06 6.13 12.45
CA VAL A 118 -6.16 7.25 12.73
C VAL A 118 -6.66 8.56 12.12
N LEU A 119 -7.22 8.55 10.91
CA LEU A 119 -7.84 9.75 10.33
C LEU A 119 -9.02 10.26 11.17
N LEU A 120 -9.82 9.37 11.77
CA LEU A 120 -10.88 9.76 12.71
C LEU A 120 -10.30 10.36 13.98
N VAL A 121 -9.30 9.70 14.59
CA VAL A 121 -8.61 10.22 15.79
C VAL A 121 -7.97 11.57 15.49
N TRP A 122 -7.43 11.78 14.29
CA TRP A 122 -6.90 13.08 13.88
C TRP A 122 -8.03 14.11 13.68
N LYS A 123 -9.18 13.73 13.13
CA LYS A 123 -10.29 14.67 12.93
C LYS A 123 -10.93 15.12 14.25
N PHE A 124 -11.05 14.22 15.22
CA PHE A 124 -11.70 14.48 16.52
C PHE A 124 -10.72 14.88 17.62
N GLY A 125 -9.48 14.39 17.55
CA GLY A 125 -8.40 14.73 18.47
C GLY A 125 -7.59 15.92 17.96
N SER A 126 -6.96 16.65 18.88
CA SER A 126 -5.94 17.62 18.48
C SER A 126 -4.70 16.90 17.93
N LEU A 127 -3.98 17.56 17.02
CA LEU A 127 -2.67 17.11 16.55
C LEU A 127 -1.70 17.15 17.74
N GLN A 128 -1.40 15.98 18.29
CA GLN A 128 -0.50 15.81 19.41
C GLN A 128 0.54 14.76 19.04
N TYR A 129 1.63 14.69 19.81
CA TYR A 129 2.66 13.68 19.65
C TYR A 129 2.10 12.25 19.57
N SER A 130 1.15 11.88 20.43
CA SER A 130 0.57 10.53 20.46
C SER A 130 -0.18 10.16 19.17
N SER A 131 -1.00 11.08 18.65
CA SER A 131 -1.75 10.83 17.41
C SER A 131 -0.83 10.78 16.18
N ALA A 132 0.19 11.64 16.13
CA ALA A 132 1.22 11.60 15.09
C ALA A 132 2.06 10.32 15.14
N SER A 133 2.47 9.89 16.34
CA SER A 133 3.21 8.66 16.56
C SER A 133 2.41 7.45 16.08
N LEU A 134 1.15 7.32 16.52
CA LEU A 134 0.26 6.24 16.06
C LEU A 134 0.10 6.23 14.54
N PHE A 135 -0.06 7.39 13.90
CA PHE A 135 -0.14 7.48 12.44
C PHE A 135 1.10 6.93 11.75
N ILE A 136 2.28 7.35 12.21
CA ILE A 136 3.57 6.91 11.63
C ILE A 136 3.81 5.42 11.92
N ILE A 137 3.48 4.93 13.12
CA ILE A 137 3.56 3.49 13.46
C ILE A 137 2.70 2.68 12.50
N VAL A 138 1.44 3.07 12.31
CA VAL A 138 0.49 2.35 11.46
C VAL A 138 0.93 2.36 10.00
N GLY A 139 1.36 3.53 9.49
CA GLY A 139 1.88 3.68 8.15
C GLY A 139 3.13 2.83 7.91
N SER A 140 4.09 2.88 8.85
CA SER A 140 5.33 2.11 8.80
C SER A 140 5.06 0.61 8.90
N LEU A 141 4.13 0.19 9.77
CA LEU A 141 3.77 -1.21 9.95
C LEU A 141 3.21 -1.78 8.68
N SER A 142 2.27 -1.08 8.05
CA SER A 142 1.74 -1.49 6.75
C SER A 142 2.82 -1.53 5.68
N PHE A 143 3.70 -0.52 5.63
CA PHE A 143 4.75 -0.45 4.64
C PHE A 143 5.72 -1.64 4.75
N ILE A 144 6.26 -1.90 5.94
CA ILE A 144 7.28 -2.93 6.17
C ILE A 144 6.68 -4.34 6.03
N THR A 145 5.49 -4.58 6.57
CA THR A 145 4.80 -5.88 6.41
C THR A 145 4.52 -6.19 4.94
N LEU A 146 4.00 -5.23 4.17
CA LEU A 146 3.75 -5.42 2.74
C LEU A 146 5.03 -5.73 2.00
N ILE A 147 6.13 -4.99 2.26
CA ILE A 147 7.45 -5.26 1.69
C ILE A 147 7.90 -6.69 2.00
N GLY A 148 7.78 -7.11 3.26
CA GLY A 148 8.16 -8.44 3.69
C GLY A 148 7.38 -9.53 2.95
N PHE A 149 6.06 -9.39 2.83
CA PHE A 149 5.24 -10.38 2.11
C PHE A 149 5.50 -10.40 0.61
N TYR A 150 5.75 -9.24 0.03
CA TYR A 150 6.19 -9.10 -1.35
C TYR A 150 7.49 -9.89 -1.56
N PHE A 151 8.53 -9.57 -0.78
CA PHE A 151 9.83 -10.22 -0.87
C PHE A 151 9.71 -11.74 -0.67
N ALA A 152 8.97 -12.18 0.35
CA ALA A 152 8.75 -13.60 0.62
C ALA A 152 8.04 -14.32 -0.54
N THR A 153 7.01 -13.71 -1.14
CA THR A 153 6.30 -14.28 -2.29
C THR A 153 7.23 -14.44 -3.50
N THR A 154 8.09 -13.45 -3.73
CA THR A 154 9.07 -13.42 -4.83
C THR A 154 10.14 -14.48 -4.63
N LEU A 155 10.70 -14.56 -3.42
CA LEU A 155 11.68 -15.57 -3.04
C LEU A 155 11.09 -16.98 -3.19
N LEU A 156 9.85 -17.18 -2.76
CA LEU A 156 9.16 -18.46 -2.89
C LEU A 156 8.99 -18.86 -4.36
N LEU A 157 8.61 -17.90 -5.22
CA LEU A 157 8.47 -18.13 -6.66
C LEU A 157 9.84 -18.41 -7.33
N TYR A 158 10.88 -17.69 -6.94
CA TYR A 158 12.26 -17.93 -7.38
C TYR A 158 12.70 -19.36 -7.03
N LEU A 159 12.50 -19.78 -5.77
CA LEU A 159 12.83 -21.14 -5.33
C LEU A 159 12.03 -22.19 -6.11
N ALA A 160 10.75 -21.95 -6.38
CA ALA A 160 9.91 -22.86 -7.14
C ALA A 160 10.36 -23.04 -8.60
N ILE A 161 10.81 -21.96 -9.26
CA ILE A 161 11.21 -22.00 -10.68
C ILE A 161 12.67 -22.44 -10.86
N VAL A 162 13.60 -21.85 -10.11
CA VAL A 162 15.05 -22.04 -10.32
C VAL A 162 15.58 -23.26 -9.56
N LYS A 163 15.03 -23.57 -8.39
CA LYS A 163 15.47 -24.69 -7.53
C LYS A 163 14.29 -25.58 -7.09
N PRO A 164 13.57 -26.22 -8.02
CA PRO A 164 12.34 -26.97 -7.71
C PRO A 164 12.56 -28.11 -6.72
N VAL A 165 13.71 -28.80 -6.77
CA VAL A 165 14.04 -29.89 -5.83
C VAL A 165 14.18 -29.36 -4.41
N TYR A 166 14.94 -28.28 -4.21
CA TYR A 166 15.11 -27.64 -2.90
C TYR A 166 13.77 -27.12 -2.35
N TYR A 167 12.96 -26.51 -3.22
CA TYR A 167 11.62 -26.04 -2.87
C TYR A 167 10.70 -27.18 -2.39
N ARG A 168 10.81 -28.37 -3.00
CA ARG A 168 10.02 -29.54 -2.62
C ARG A 168 10.48 -30.14 -1.29
N THR A 169 11.79 -30.27 -1.08
CA THR A 169 12.34 -30.99 0.08
C THR A 169 12.46 -30.12 1.33
N VAL A 170 12.85 -28.86 1.20
CA VAL A 170 13.22 -28.02 2.35
C VAL A 170 12.09 -27.09 2.80
N VAL A 171 11.33 -26.53 1.85
CA VAL A 171 10.29 -25.54 2.15
C VAL A 171 9.02 -26.24 2.59
N THR A 172 8.71 -26.21 3.88
CA THR A 172 7.49 -26.78 4.46
C THR A 172 6.47 -25.69 4.79
N THR A 173 5.19 -26.04 4.89
CA THR A 173 4.12 -25.10 5.29
C THR A 173 4.36 -24.52 6.68
N ARG A 174 4.88 -25.32 7.62
CA ARG A 174 5.28 -24.85 8.95
C ARG A 174 6.35 -23.75 8.87
N LYS A 175 7.37 -23.93 8.03
CA LYS A 175 8.39 -22.90 7.81
C LYS A 175 7.79 -21.63 7.19
N CYS A 176 6.82 -21.74 6.27
CA CYS A 176 6.14 -20.56 5.74
C CYS A 176 5.44 -19.75 6.84
N TYR A 177 4.72 -20.40 7.77
CA TYR A 177 4.10 -19.70 8.90
C TYR A 177 5.13 -19.07 9.85
N ILE A 178 6.26 -19.72 10.09
CA ILE A 178 7.36 -19.15 10.88
C ILE A 178 7.89 -17.86 10.20
N VAL A 179 8.08 -17.88 8.88
CA VAL A 179 8.50 -16.69 8.11
C VAL A 179 7.47 -15.57 8.21
N VAL A 180 6.18 -15.89 8.12
CA VAL A 180 5.10 -14.90 8.34
C VAL A 180 5.22 -14.26 9.72
N GLY A 181 5.43 -15.06 10.77
CA GLY A 181 5.62 -14.56 12.13
C GLY A 181 6.84 -13.64 12.27
N ILE A 182 7.97 -14.01 11.68
CA ILE A 182 9.20 -13.20 11.68
C ILE A 182 8.95 -11.85 10.99
N ILE A 183 8.26 -11.84 9.84
CA ILE A 183 7.92 -10.61 9.11
C ILE A 183 7.10 -9.67 10.00
N TRP A 184 6.08 -10.19 10.68
CA TRP A 184 5.24 -9.39 11.57
C TRP A 184 6.01 -8.84 12.77
N VAL A 185 6.81 -9.66 13.45
CA VAL A 185 7.60 -9.24 14.61
C VAL A 185 8.61 -8.17 14.23
N ALA A 186 9.36 -8.38 13.14
CA ALA A 186 10.30 -7.41 12.63
C ALA A 186 9.60 -6.10 12.25
N ALA A 187 8.50 -6.19 11.49
CA ALA A 187 7.76 -5.00 11.07
C ALA A 187 7.20 -4.22 12.26
N PHE A 188 6.64 -4.89 13.27
CA PHE A 188 6.14 -4.26 14.48
C PHE A 188 7.25 -3.54 15.26
N SER A 189 8.37 -4.22 15.46
CA SER A 189 9.54 -3.65 16.15
C SER A 189 10.07 -2.39 15.44
N PHE A 190 10.33 -2.47 14.13
CA PHE A 190 10.80 -1.31 13.36
C PHE A 190 9.77 -0.18 13.30
N SER A 191 8.48 -0.50 13.21
CA SER A 191 7.43 0.52 13.09
C SER A 191 7.24 1.32 14.37
N ILE A 192 7.36 0.67 15.54
CA ILE A 192 7.37 1.38 16.82
C ILE A 192 8.55 2.34 16.88
N LEU A 193 9.75 1.87 16.53
CA LEU A 193 10.96 2.69 16.53
C LEU A 193 10.82 3.90 15.61
N ILE A 194 10.44 3.67 14.34
CA ILE A 194 10.24 4.74 13.34
C ILE A 194 9.11 5.69 13.77
N GLY A 195 8.04 5.17 14.38
CA GLY A 195 6.90 5.98 14.79
C GLY A 195 7.16 6.89 15.99
N ILE A 196 7.90 6.39 16.99
CA ILE A 196 8.34 7.19 18.14
C ILE A 196 9.33 8.26 17.67
N LEU A 197 10.41 7.84 16.98
CA LEU A 197 11.43 8.77 16.50
C LEU A 197 10.86 9.79 15.51
N GLY A 198 10.03 9.33 14.57
CA GLY A 198 9.39 10.18 13.57
C GLY A 198 8.45 11.20 14.18
N ALA A 199 7.71 10.87 15.24
CA ALA A 199 6.86 11.84 15.93
C ALA A 199 7.67 12.89 16.69
N THR A 200 8.82 12.52 17.26
CA THR A 200 9.72 13.45 17.95
C THR A 200 10.29 14.51 17.00
N LEU A 201 10.46 14.18 15.71
CA LEU A 201 10.88 15.16 14.69
C LEU A 201 9.90 16.32 14.54
N PHE A 202 8.60 16.05 14.68
CA PHE A 202 7.55 17.05 14.45
C PHE A 202 7.01 17.68 15.75
N TYR A 203 7.10 16.98 16.89
CA TYR A 203 6.44 17.36 18.14
C TYR A 203 7.36 17.25 19.36
N HIS A 204 8.61 17.71 19.25
CA HIS A 204 9.62 17.62 20.31
C HIS A 204 9.16 18.17 21.67
N ASP A 205 8.42 19.27 21.73
CA ASP A 205 7.97 19.86 23.00
C ASP A 205 6.96 19.01 23.78
N THR A 206 6.17 18.21 23.06
CA THR A 206 5.19 17.29 23.68
C THR A 206 5.69 15.85 23.68
N SER A 207 6.90 15.62 23.18
CA SER A 207 7.50 14.30 23.13
C SER A 207 8.08 13.93 24.50
N PRO A 208 8.11 12.64 24.85
CA PRO A 208 8.72 12.18 26.09
C PRO A 208 10.25 12.36 26.09
N ILE A 209 10.87 12.61 24.93
CA ILE A 209 12.31 12.72 24.74
C ILE A 209 12.62 14.12 24.24
N SER A 210 13.10 15.00 25.12
CA SER A 210 13.56 16.34 24.72
C SER A 210 14.68 16.21 23.69
N CYS A 211 14.47 16.77 22.51
CA CYS A 211 15.33 16.58 21.35
C CYS A 211 15.50 17.93 20.66
N GLN A 212 16.68 18.55 20.80
CA GLN A 212 16.98 19.82 20.15
C GLN A 212 17.25 19.61 18.65
N PHE A 213 16.95 20.63 17.85
CA PHE A 213 17.03 20.55 16.38
C PHE A 213 18.39 20.09 15.86
N LYS A 214 19.47 20.83 16.21
CA LYS A 214 20.82 20.61 15.65
C LYS A 214 21.50 19.32 16.15
N THR A 215 21.21 18.89 17.38
CA THR A 215 21.92 17.77 18.01
C THR A 215 21.19 16.45 17.85
N CYS A 216 19.86 16.47 17.68
CA CYS A 216 19.03 15.28 17.74
C CYS A 216 18.05 15.17 16.54
N GLN A 217 17.22 16.18 16.26
CA GLN A 217 16.19 16.02 15.21
C GLN A 217 16.77 15.89 13.81
N ASP A 218 17.67 16.77 13.42
CA ASP A 218 18.29 16.76 12.09
C ASP A 218 19.05 15.45 11.79
N PRO A 219 19.98 14.96 12.65
CA PRO A 219 20.65 13.70 12.40
C PRO A 219 19.70 12.49 12.40
N ILE A 220 18.64 12.49 13.23
CA ILE A 220 17.63 11.43 13.23
C ILE A 220 16.86 11.43 11.90
N ALA A 221 16.41 12.59 11.42
CA ALA A 221 15.67 12.69 10.16
C ALA A 221 16.53 12.25 8.97
N ILE A 222 17.79 12.67 8.91
CA ILE A 222 18.75 12.26 7.88
C ILE A 222 18.97 10.74 7.95
N SER A 223 19.22 10.20 9.14
CA SER A 223 19.45 8.76 9.35
C SER A 223 18.24 7.92 8.92
N LEU A 224 17.02 8.32 9.32
CA LEU A 224 15.79 7.63 8.95
C LEU A 224 15.56 7.67 7.43
N THR A 225 15.76 8.82 6.79
CA THR A 225 15.58 8.96 5.34
C THR A 225 16.62 8.16 4.55
N ILE A 226 17.89 8.16 4.98
CA ILE A 226 18.94 7.32 4.38
C ILE A 226 18.59 5.84 4.55
N PHE A 227 18.19 5.42 5.75
CA PHE A 227 17.82 4.04 6.04
C PHE A 227 16.64 3.58 5.16
N LEU A 228 15.58 4.38 5.07
CA LEU A 228 14.43 4.10 4.20
C LEU A 228 14.83 4.04 2.72
N GLY A 229 15.71 4.94 2.27
CA GLY A 229 16.23 4.95 0.91
C GLY A 229 17.03 3.70 0.58
N ILE A 230 17.97 3.30 1.46
CA ILE A 230 18.76 2.08 1.30
C ILE A 230 17.85 0.85 1.27
N LEU A 231 16.91 0.74 2.20
CA LEU A 231 15.95 -0.36 2.22
C LEU A 231 15.13 -0.45 0.94
N TYR A 232 14.62 0.68 0.45
CA TYR A 232 13.85 0.72 -0.79
C TYR A 232 14.68 0.26 -1.99
N ILE A 233 15.88 0.81 -2.16
CA ILE A 233 16.79 0.44 -3.27
C ILE A 233 17.19 -1.03 -3.17
N PHE A 234 17.52 -1.51 -1.96
CA PHE A 234 17.90 -2.91 -1.72
C PHE A 234 16.77 -3.86 -2.12
N VAL A 235 15.53 -3.58 -1.72
CA VAL A 235 14.37 -4.39 -2.11
C VAL A 235 14.22 -4.41 -3.63
N ILE A 236 14.20 -3.25 -4.28
CA ILE A 236 14.07 -3.18 -5.75
C ILE A 236 15.21 -3.95 -6.45
N PHE A 237 16.44 -3.82 -5.97
CA PHE A 237 17.60 -4.51 -6.50
C PHE A 237 17.47 -6.04 -6.39
N GLU A 238 17.18 -6.56 -5.20
CA GLU A 238 16.96 -8.00 -4.97
C GLU A 238 15.86 -8.57 -5.87
N TYR A 239 14.80 -7.79 -6.06
CA TYR A 239 13.70 -8.11 -6.97
C TYR A 239 14.14 -8.24 -8.43
N ILE A 240 14.87 -7.26 -8.93
CA ILE A 240 15.39 -7.25 -10.30
C ILE A 240 16.34 -8.45 -10.50
N VAL A 241 17.22 -8.72 -9.53
CA VAL A 241 18.14 -9.87 -9.57
C VAL A 241 17.38 -11.19 -9.61
N MET A 242 16.35 -11.37 -8.78
CA MET A 242 15.52 -12.58 -8.78
C MET A 242 14.79 -12.76 -10.11
N LEU A 243 14.14 -11.72 -10.62
CA LEU A 243 13.44 -11.75 -11.91
C LEU A 243 14.41 -12.05 -13.07
N TYR A 244 15.58 -11.41 -13.08
CA TYR A 244 16.61 -11.65 -14.09
C TYR A 244 17.07 -13.11 -14.08
N LYS A 245 17.36 -13.67 -12.91
CA LYS A 245 17.75 -15.09 -12.76
C LYS A 245 16.65 -16.03 -13.25
N MET A 246 15.39 -15.77 -12.90
CA MET A 246 14.25 -16.55 -13.37
C MET A 246 14.08 -16.49 -14.89
N HIS A 247 14.24 -15.31 -15.48
CA HIS A 247 14.17 -15.12 -16.92
C HIS A 247 15.29 -15.83 -17.66
N LYS A 248 16.54 -15.70 -17.17
CA LYS A 248 17.69 -16.41 -17.72
C LYS A 248 17.52 -17.93 -17.67
N TYR A 249 17.03 -18.45 -16.54
CA TYR A 249 16.75 -19.88 -16.38
C TYR A 249 15.66 -20.37 -17.34
N THR A 250 14.55 -19.63 -17.44
CA THR A 250 13.44 -19.95 -18.34
C THR A 250 13.91 -19.95 -19.80
N LYS A 251 14.64 -18.91 -20.24
CA LYS A 251 15.20 -18.83 -21.60
C LYS A 251 16.21 -19.94 -21.91
N LYS A 252 16.97 -20.40 -20.93
CA LYS A 252 17.89 -21.54 -21.12
C LYS A 252 17.12 -22.83 -21.38
N ASN A 253 16.05 -23.07 -20.63
CA ASN A 253 15.23 -24.27 -20.77
C ASN A 253 14.39 -24.29 -22.05
N SER A 254 13.94 -23.14 -22.58
CA SER A 254 13.25 -23.13 -23.90
C SER A 254 14.21 -23.57 -24.99
N LYS A 255 15.40 -22.97 -25.03
CA LYS A 255 16.42 -23.30 -26.02
C LYS A 255 16.80 -24.78 -25.97
N LEU A 256 16.96 -25.34 -24.77
CA LEU A 256 17.24 -26.77 -24.61
C LEU A 256 16.10 -27.63 -25.16
N THR A 257 14.85 -27.24 -24.92
CA THR A 257 13.66 -27.95 -25.42
C THR A 257 13.57 -27.90 -26.96
N GLU A 258 13.88 -26.75 -27.56
CA GLU A 258 13.95 -26.59 -29.02
C GLU A 258 15.05 -27.46 -29.64
N VAL A 259 16.24 -27.51 -29.03
CA VAL A 259 17.35 -28.35 -29.51
C VAL A 259 17.01 -29.84 -29.45
N ILE A 260 16.41 -30.31 -28.35
CA ILE A 260 15.96 -31.70 -28.23
C ILE A 260 14.92 -32.03 -29.31
N GLN A 261 14.01 -31.09 -29.60
CA GLN A 261 12.98 -31.27 -30.61
C GLN A 261 13.54 -31.34 -32.03
N ASN A 262 14.58 -30.57 -32.36
CA ASN A 262 15.20 -30.57 -33.68
C ASN A 262 16.15 -31.76 -33.90
N ASN A 263 16.74 -32.30 -32.83
CA ASN A 263 17.69 -33.41 -32.91
C ASN A 263 17.05 -34.79 -32.77
N SER A 264 15.73 -34.90 -32.54
CA SER A 264 15.04 -36.18 -32.45
C SER A 264 14.79 -36.73 -33.87
N PRO A 265 15.42 -37.84 -34.28
CA PRO A 265 15.20 -38.41 -35.60
C PRO A 265 13.77 -38.90 -35.73
N SER A 266 13.22 -38.76 -36.94
CA SER A 266 11.92 -39.25 -37.39
C SER A 266 11.85 -40.79 -37.38
N PHE A 267 11.94 -41.40 -36.20
CA PHE A 267 11.80 -42.84 -36.01
C PHE A 267 10.50 -43.18 -35.28
N LEU A 268 9.54 -43.64 -36.09
CA LEU A 268 8.41 -44.54 -35.82
C LEU A 268 7.48 -44.28 -34.61
N ASN A 269 6.22 -43.98 -34.96
CA ASN A 269 4.98 -44.47 -34.32
C ASN A 269 4.95 -44.55 -32.78
N LYS A 270 5.13 -43.41 -32.12
CA LYS A 270 4.77 -43.21 -30.71
C LYS A 270 4.00 -41.90 -30.52
N GLU A 271 3.02 -41.64 -31.39
CA GLU A 271 2.25 -40.38 -31.43
C GLU A 271 1.48 -40.10 -30.14
N ASN A 272 1.00 -41.11 -29.40
CA ASN A 272 0.14 -40.86 -28.24
C ASN A 272 0.86 -40.58 -26.91
N ILE A 273 2.13 -40.96 -26.75
CA ILE A 273 2.88 -40.76 -25.49
C ILE A 273 3.68 -39.45 -25.53
N ASN A 274 4.32 -39.15 -26.66
CA ASN A 274 5.10 -37.92 -26.81
C ASN A 274 4.22 -36.67 -26.83
N ASP A 275 3.01 -36.72 -27.39
CA ASP A 275 2.11 -35.56 -27.40
C ASP A 275 1.65 -35.13 -26.00
N LYS A 276 1.53 -36.09 -25.06
CA LYS A 276 1.10 -35.83 -23.68
C LYS A 276 2.23 -35.21 -22.86
N GLU A 277 3.47 -35.67 -23.02
CA GLU A 277 4.66 -35.05 -22.41
C GLU A 277 4.99 -33.68 -23.03
N ARG A 278 4.83 -33.51 -24.35
CA ARG A 278 5.07 -32.25 -25.07
C ARG A 278 4.05 -31.16 -24.71
N LYS A 279 2.77 -31.53 -24.53
CA LYS A 279 1.74 -30.62 -23.98
C LYS A 279 1.99 -30.28 -22.51
N SER A 280 2.56 -31.20 -21.72
CA SER A 280 2.93 -30.97 -20.32
C SER A 280 4.09 -29.96 -20.18
N SER A 281 5.17 -30.10 -20.95
CA SER A 281 6.34 -29.21 -20.84
C SER A 281 6.05 -27.79 -21.36
N SER A 282 5.38 -27.67 -22.52
CA SER A 282 4.98 -26.37 -23.09
C SER A 282 3.97 -25.62 -22.21
N SER A 283 3.01 -26.33 -21.61
CA SER A 283 2.05 -25.73 -20.68
C SER A 283 2.71 -25.29 -19.36
N SER A 284 3.66 -26.06 -18.84
CA SER A 284 4.48 -25.68 -17.67
C SER A 284 5.28 -24.41 -17.93
N MET A 285 5.92 -24.31 -19.11
CA MET A 285 6.73 -23.16 -19.49
C MET A 285 5.89 -21.89 -19.69
N SER A 286 4.74 -21.99 -20.37
CA SER A 286 3.79 -20.89 -20.50
C SER A 286 3.30 -20.38 -19.13
N ASN A 287 3.02 -21.29 -18.20
CA ASN A 287 2.59 -20.92 -16.84
C ASN A 287 3.71 -20.20 -16.06
N ASN A 288 4.98 -20.58 -16.24
CA ASN A 288 6.12 -19.89 -15.63
C ASN A 288 6.30 -18.47 -16.17
N ILE A 289 6.15 -18.27 -17.49
CA ILE A 289 6.21 -16.94 -18.11
C ILE A 289 5.09 -16.04 -17.57
N ILE A 290 3.85 -16.57 -17.48
CA ILE A 290 2.72 -15.83 -16.92
C ILE A 290 2.97 -15.44 -15.46
N ALA A 291 3.51 -16.36 -14.65
CA ALA A 291 3.84 -16.10 -13.25
C ALA A 291 4.93 -15.02 -13.10
N MET A 292 5.95 -15.04 -13.96
CA MET A 292 6.99 -14.00 -14.00
C MET A 292 6.42 -12.64 -14.42
N ASN A 293 5.60 -12.58 -15.47
CA ASN A 293 5.00 -11.33 -15.92
C ASN A 293 4.11 -10.72 -14.83
N ARG A 294 3.33 -11.56 -14.13
CA ARG A 294 2.56 -11.13 -12.95
C ARG A 294 3.47 -10.53 -11.87
N LEU A 295 4.59 -11.19 -11.56
CA LEU A 295 5.53 -10.71 -10.54
C LEU A 295 6.16 -9.37 -10.94
N SER A 296 6.49 -9.20 -12.23
CA SER A 296 7.03 -7.96 -12.78
C SER A 296 6.02 -6.81 -12.70
N ILE A 297 4.74 -7.07 -13.01
CA ILE A 297 3.68 -6.06 -12.88
C ILE A 297 3.49 -5.68 -11.41
N ASN A 298 3.47 -6.67 -10.52
CA ASN A 298 3.37 -6.44 -9.08
C ASN A 298 4.56 -5.62 -8.55
N LEU A 299 5.77 -5.86 -9.05
CA LEU A 299 6.95 -5.06 -8.72
C LEU A 299 6.79 -3.61 -9.20
N CYS A 300 6.32 -3.40 -10.43
CA CYS A 300 6.10 -2.06 -10.96
C CYS A 300 5.12 -1.28 -10.10
N ILE A 301 4.00 -1.90 -9.72
CA ILE A 301 2.99 -1.27 -8.86
C ILE A 301 3.54 -1.03 -7.48
N PHE A 302 4.26 -1.99 -6.90
CA PHE A 302 4.93 -1.78 -5.63
C PHE A 302 5.87 -0.56 -5.71
N ALA A 303 6.73 -0.47 -6.72
CA ALA A 303 7.66 0.63 -6.89
C ALA A 303 6.93 1.97 -7.01
N LEU A 304 5.93 2.07 -7.91
CA LEU A 304 5.15 3.28 -8.14
C LEU A 304 4.31 3.70 -6.94
N SER A 305 3.73 2.74 -6.21
CA SER A 305 2.89 3.03 -5.04
C SER A 305 3.70 3.43 -3.81
N LYS A 306 4.99 3.07 -3.75
CA LYS A 306 5.85 3.32 -2.59
C LYS A 306 6.83 4.47 -2.80
N LEU A 307 7.19 4.78 -4.03
CA LEU A 307 8.07 5.89 -4.38
C LEU A 307 7.62 7.25 -3.78
N PRO A 308 6.32 7.63 -3.75
CA PRO A 308 5.90 8.89 -3.15
C PRO A 308 6.24 9.03 -1.67
N PHE A 309 6.28 7.94 -0.90
CA PHE A 309 6.67 8.00 0.51
C PHE A 309 8.16 8.29 0.68
N LEU A 310 9.00 7.76 -0.20
CA LEU A 310 10.43 8.06 -0.21
C LEU A 310 10.66 9.53 -0.57
N ILE A 311 9.96 10.03 -1.59
CA ILE A 311 9.99 11.45 -1.97
C ILE A 311 9.53 12.32 -0.80
N LEU A 312 8.41 11.97 -0.15
CA LEU A 312 7.90 12.67 1.02
C LEU A 312 8.93 12.70 2.16
N ALA A 313 9.60 11.57 2.45
CA ALA A 313 10.64 11.51 3.46
C ALA A 313 11.82 12.46 3.12
N ILE A 314 12.29 12.45 1.87
CA ILE A 314 13.36 13.35 1.41
C ILE A 314 12.95 14.82 1.55
N VAL A 315 11.77 15.19 1.04
CA VAL A 315 11.26 16.57 1.11
C VAL A 315 11.07 17.00 2.57
N THR A 316 10.59 16.11 3.43
CA THR A 316 10.44 16.35 4.88
C THR A 316 11.80 16.60 5.53
N THR A 317 12.82 15.79 5.23
CA THR A 317 14.17 15.97 5.78
C THR A 317 14.79 17.29 5.31
N VAL A 318 14.68 17.63 4.03
CA VAL A 318 15.23 18.89 3.49
C VAL A 318 14.56 20.12 4.11
N ASN A 319 13.25 20.03 4.39
CA ASN A 319 12.48 21.13 4.98
C ASN A 319 12.27 20.98 6.50
N LEU A 320 13.05 20.13 7.16
CA LEU A 320 12.82 19.76 8.56
C LEU A 320 12.88 20.98 9.47
N TYR A 321 13.75 21.94 9.22
CA TYR A 321 13.84 23.17 10.01
C TYR A 321 12.51 23.94 10.03
N HIS A 322 11.89 24.14 8.88
CA HIS A 322 10.62 24.83 8.78
C HIS A 322 9.43 23.99 9.27
N LEU A 323 9.55 22.66 9.25
CA LEU A 323 8.52 21.74 9.71
C LEU A 323 8.56 21.53 11.22
N SER A 324 9.74 21.37 11.81
CA SER A 324 9.97 21.23 13.25
C SER A 324 9.63 22.51 13.99
N SER A 325 9.88 23.67 13.37
CA SER A 325 9.44 24.94 13.91
C SER A 325 7.92 25.01 14.03
N LEU A 326 7.12 24.20 13.32
CA LEU A 326 5.67 24.09 13.53
C LEU A 326 5.30 23.42 14.85
N GLY A 327 6.16 22.54 15.35
CA GLY A 327 6.02 21.81 16.62
C GLY A 327 6.38 22.59 17.87
N GLU A 328 7.12 23.71 17.74
CA GLU A 328 7.53 24.55 18.88
C GLU A 328 6.32 25.27 19.53
N LEU A 329 6.08 25.11 20.83
CA LEU A 329 5.01 25.73 21.61
C LEU A 329 3.58 25.31 21.20
N THR A 330 2.58 25.72 22.00
CA THR A 330 1.17 25.42 21.74
C THR A 330 0.74 25.95 20.36
N LYS A 331 -0.03 25.14 19.62
CA LYS A 331 -0.50 25.48 18.27
C LYS A 331 -1.33 26.78 18.29
N THR A 332 -0.70 27.91 17.99
CA THR A 332 -1.39 29.21 17.91
C THR A 332 -1.95 29.46 16.50
N PRO A 333 -3.07 30.21 16.38
CA PRO A 333 -3.60 30.65 15.09
C PRO A 333 -2.56 31.44 14.27
N CYS A 334 -1.81 32.33 14.90
CA CYS A 334 -0.83 33.19 14.21
C CYS A 334 0.32 32.42 13.58
N LYS A 335 0.80 31.36 14.23
CA LYS A 335 1.82 30.50 13.66
C LYS A 335 1.33 29.75 12.43
N THR A 336 0.09 29.23 12.49
CA THR A 336 -0.54 28.60 11.33
C THR A 336 -0.71 29.59 10.18
N PHE A 337 -0.97 30.86 10.52
CA PHE A 337 -1.10 31.94 9.56
C PHE A 337 0.22 32.30 8.87
N HIS A 338 1.29 32.44 9.64
CA HIS A 338 2.62 32.75 9.14
C HIS A 338 3.17 31.65 8.21
N PHE A 339 2.97 30.37 8.55
CA PHE A 339 3.51 29.23 7.79
C PHE A 339 2.50 28.55 6.85
N GLY A 340 1.41 29.24 6.49
CA GLY A 340 0.30 28.65 5.72
C GLY A 340 0.73 27.98 4.40
N LYS A 341 1.71 28.55 3.68
CA LYS A 341 2.22 27.98 2.43
C LYS A 341 2.91 26.62 2.64
N ILE A 342 3.75 26.50 3.66
CA ILE A 342 4.46 25.26 3.99
C ILE A 342 3.47 24.18 4.44
N TYR A 343 2.46 24.56 5.24
CA TYR A 343 1.36 23.65 5.57
C TYR A 343 0.66 23.11 4.32
N PHE A 344 0.35 23.97 3.36
CA PHE A 344 -0.28 23.55 2.12
C PHE A 344 0.60 22.55 1.35
N GLU A 345 1.89 22.82 1.16
CA GLU A 345 2.81 21.95 0.41
C GLU A 345 2.92 20.55 1.04
N VAL A 346 3.04 20.49 2.36
CA VAL A 346 3.17 19.22 3.10
C VAL A 346 1.86 18.44 3.09
N GLU A 347 0.73 19.11 3.30
CA GLU A 347 -0.60 18.48 3.25
C GLU A 347 -0.92 17.98 1.83
N ALA A 348 -0.52 18.72 0.80
CA ALA A 348 -0.68 18.30 -0.60
C ALA A 348 0.16 17.04 -0.89
N LEU A 349 1.44 17.03 -0.52
CA LEU A 349 2.32 15.87 -0.71
C LEU A 349 1.84 14.65 0.07
N ALA A 350 1.45 14.82 1.33
CA ALA A 350 0.92 13.75 2.17
C ALA A 350 -0.39 13.17 1.59
N SER A 351 -1.29 14.05 1.11
CA SER A 351 -2.54 13.63 0.46
C SER A 351 -2.28 12.85 -0.82
N SER A 352 -1.37 13.35 -1.69
CA SER A 352 -0.99 12.65 -2.91
C SER A 352 -0.37 11.29 -2.62
N ALA A 353 0.54 11.20 -1.64
CA ALA A 353 1.14 9.93 -1.23
C ALA A 353 0.09 8.94 -0.70
N ALA A 354 -0.84 9.40 0.14
CA ALA A 354 -1.93 8.57 0.66
C ALA A 354 -2.84 8.05 -0.46
N ILE A 355 -3.23 8.90 -1.41
CA ILE A 355 -4.07 8.49 -2.55
C ILE A 355 -3.34 7.44 -3.41
N ILE A 356 -2.09 7.70 -3.80
CA ILE A 356 -1.30 6.75 -4.61
C ILE A 356 -1.12 5.42 -3.89
N TRP A 357 -0.93 5.45 -2.57
CA TRP A 357 -0.82 4.26 -1.74
C TRP A 357 -2.10 3.42 -1.72
N ILE A 358 -3.26 4.04 -1.54
CA ILE A 358 -4.55 3.34 -1.53
C ILE A 358 -4.86 2.81 -2.93
N VAL A 359 -4.56 3.57 -3.99
CA VAL A 359 -4.67 3.08 -5.38
C VAL A 359 -3.82 1.83 -5.58
N GLY A 360 -2.60 1.79 -5.05
CA GLY A 360 -1.76 0.58 -5.03
C GLY A 360 -2.45 -0.63 -4.38
N MET A 361 -3.15 -0.41 -3.26
CA MET A 361 -3.91 -1.45 -2.57
C MET A 361 -5.18 -1.91 -3.31
N ILE A 362 -5.66 -1.14 -4.29
CA ILE A 362 -6.75 -1.52 -5.19
C ILE A 362 -6.20 -2.29 -6.40
N CYS A 363 -5.11 -1.80 -6.98
CA CYS A 363 -4.52 -2.41 -8.17
C CYS A 363 -4.00 -3.83 -7.88
N ASP A 364 -3.36 -4.05 -6.73
CA ASP A 364 -2.81 -5.36 -6.36
C ASP A 364 -3.86 -6.50 -6.39
N PRO A 365 -5.00 -6.41 -5.67
CA PRO A 365 -5.99 -7.49 -5.71
C PRO A 365 -6.64 -7.66 -7.08
N ILE A 366 -6.84 -6.59 -7.84
CA ILE A 366 -7.35 -6.66 -9.22
C ILE A 366 -6.39 -7.48 -10.10
N ILE A 367 -5.09 -7.28 -9.96
CA ILE A 367 -4.09 -7.99 -10.76
C ILE A 367 -3.99 -9.43 -10.34
N VAL A 368 -4.04 -9.71 -9.04
CA VAL A 368 -4.10 -11.07 -8.52
C VAL A 368 -5.30 -11.83 -9.11
N LEU A 369 -6.49 -11.22 -9.13
CA LEU A 369 -7.71 -11.82 -9.68
C LEU A 369 -7.64 -12.01 -11.21
N SER A 370 -7.09 -11.04 -11.94
CA SER A 370 -7.02 -11.06 -13.40
C SER A 370 -5.98 -12.03 -13.95
N THR A 371 -4.87 -12.23 -13.24
CA THR A 371 -3.72 -13.00 -13.72
C THR A 371 -3.74 -14.47 -13.31
N ASP A 372 -4.34 -14.82 -12.17
CA ASP A 372 -4.35 -16.19 -11.70
C ASP A 372 -5.50 -17.00 -12.33
N LYS A 373 -5.16 -17.94 -13.22
CA LYS A 373 -6.13 -18.80 -13.91
C LYS A 373 -7.02 -19.59 -12.94
N GLY A 374 -6.52 -19.98 -11.77
CA GLY A 374 -7.27 -20.71 -10.75
C GLY A 374 -8.33 -19.82 -10.11
N LEU A 375 -7.92 -18.62 -9.68
CA LEU A 375 -8.83 -17.63 -9.10
C LEU A 375 -9.82 -17.09 -10.14
N LYS A 376 -9.39 -16.89 -11.40
CA LYS A 376 -10.27 -16.44 -12.49
C LYS A 376 -11.40 -17.42 -12.78
N LYS A 377 -11.15 -18.73 -12.66
CA LYS A 377 -12.19 -19.77 -12.77
C LYS A 377 -13.20 -19.68 -11.62
N GLU A 378 -12.72 -19.51 -10.38
CA GLU A 378 -13.59 -19.36 -9.21
C GLU A 378 -14.39 -18.04 -9.27
N HIS A 379 -13.76 -16.94 -9.69
CA HIS A 379 -14.41 -15.66 -9.96
C HIS A 379 -15.52 -15.81 -11.00
N LYS A 380 -15.24 -16.45 -12.15
CA LYS A 380 -16.25 -16.71 -13.20
C LYS A 380 -17.39 -17.56 -12.69
N LYS A 381 -17.12 -18.60 -11.89
CA LYS A 381 -18.16 -19.46 -11.30
C LYS A 381 -19.07 -18.67 -10.35
N TYR A 382 -18.48 -17.86 -9.47
CA TYR A 382 -19.24 -17.05 -8.52
C TYR A 382 -20.02 -15.92 -9.20
N PHE A 383 -19.42 -15.26 -10.19
CA PHE A 383 -20.09 -14.22 -10.98
C PHE A 383 -21.27 -14.80 -11.77
N ASN A 384 -21.12 -16.00 -12.35
CA ASN A 384 -22.21 -16.71 -13.01
C ASN A 384 -23.32 -17.10 -12.02
N TYR A 385 -22.98 -17.58 -10.82
CA TYR A 385 -23.94 -17.89 -9.77
C TYR A 385 -24.72 -16.64 -9.32
N LEU A 386 -24.04 -15.50 -9.11
CA LEU A 386 -24.67 -14.21 -8.82
C LEU A 386 -25.59 -13.75 -9.95
N LYS A 387 -25.17 -13.91 -11.21
CA LYS A 387 -25.97 -13.55 -12.39
C LYS A 387 -27.25 -14.41 -12.48
N CYS A 388 -27.16 -15.71 -12.18
CA CYS A 388 -28.32 -16.59 -12.12
C CYS A 388 -29.28 -16.26 -10.96
N LYS A 389 -28.77 -15.78 -9.81
CA LYS A 389 -29.61 -15.42 -8.66
C LYS A 389 -30.25 -14.02 -8.77
N LYS A 390 -29.74 -13.14 -9.65
CA LYS A 390 -30.20 -11.75 -9.80
C LYS A 390 -31.37 -11.58 -10.79
N PHE A 391 -32.03 -12.66 -11.21
CA PHE A 391 -33.16 -12.62 -12.16
C PHE A 391 -34.40 -13.45 -11.76
N ASP A 392 -34.55 -13.79 -10.48
CA ASP A 392 -35.81 -14.30 -9.91
C ASP A 392 -36.42 -13.29 -8.91
N TRP A 393 -36.47 -12.00 -9.30
CA TRP A 393 -37.39 -11.08 -8.64
C TRP A 393 -38.80 -11.39 -9.13
N LYS A 394 -39.50 -12.31 -8.45
CA LYS A 394 -40.96 -12.36 -8.54
C LYS A 394 -41.46 -11.01 -8.03
N PRO A 395 -42.18 -10.21 -8.83
CA PRO A 395 -42.82 -9.01 -8.32
C PRO A 395 -43.73 -9.43 -7.16
N LEU A 396 -43.69 -8.68 -6.05
CA LEU A 396 -44.67 -8.84 -4.98
C LEU A 396 -46.06 -8.77 -5.62
N PRO A 397 -46.95 -9.74 -5.36
CA PRO A 397 -48.32 -9.64 -5.84
C PRO A 397 -48.94 -8.39 -5.24
N CYS A 398 -49.22 -7.41 -6.09
CA CYS A 398 -50.00 -6.24 -5.74
C CYS A 398 -51.32 -6.71 -5.11
N LEU A 399 -51.59 -6.19 -3.91
CA LEU A 399 -52.91 -6.14 -3.29
C LEU A 399 -53.90 -5.55 -4.30
N ILE A 400 -54.66 -6.40 -4.97
CA ILE A 400 -55.89 -6.02 -5.66
C ILE A 400 -57.00 -6.95 -5.19
N ASN A 401 -57.97 -6.30 -4.52
CA ASN A 401 -59.35 -6.71 -4.29
C ASN A 401 -59.64 -7.86 -3.32
N LYS A 402 -59.91 -7.46 -2.07
CA LYS A 402 -61.17 -7.81 -1.38
C LYS A 402 -61.43 -6.87 -0.18
N MET A 403 -61.99 -5.70 -0.45
CA MET A 403 -63.27 -5.20 0.08
C MET A 403 -63.51 -3.78 -0.43
#